data_AF-A0AAV1RCP1-F1
#
_entry.id   AF-A0AAV1RCP1-F1
#
_cell.length_a   1.000
_cell.length_b   1.000
_cell.length_c   1.000
_cell.angle_alpha   90.00
_cell.angle_beta   90.00
_cell.angle_gamma   90.00
#
_symmetry.space_group_name_H-M   'P 1'
#
loop_
_entity.id
_entity.type
_entity.pdbx_description
1 polymer ?
#
loop_
_entity_poly.entity_id
_entity_poly.type
_entity_poly.pdbx_seq_one_letter_code
_entity_poly.pdbx_strand_id
1 'polypeptide(L)'
;MVQTDSKCQHITVHTVTQSSPCPILSCVAKAPKHARVSLIPVADSDKSTCNQPSASNVFQDVHISARLMEEFLELARENTEKDLETCGVLGAFLEKGIYYVTTLIIPKQESTSTTCEAIKEEEFFAIQNERSLFPVGWIHTHPSQSCFMSSIDLHTHYSYQAMVPEAFAIVMAPTDVSRSYGIFRLSDPGGMRVLKECEETGFHSHGEPADGSPIYEHCSNVYTNTNLRFEIFDLR
;
A
#
# COMPACT_ATOMS: atom_id res chain seq x y z
N MET A 1 -45.59 -53.03 -6.84
CA MET A 1 -45.47 -51.64 -7.33
C MET A 1 -45.50 -50.73 -6.12
N VAL A 2 -44.38 -50.07 -5.81
CA VAL A 2 -44.22 -48.60 -5.75
C VAL A 2 -42.71 -48.38 -5.53
N GLN A 3 -42.06 -47.83 -6.57
CA GLN A 3 -40.70 -47.29 -6.52
C GLN A 3 -40.68 -46.05 -5.64
N THR A 4 -39.62 -45.87 -4.86
CA THR A 4 -39.24 -44.55 -4.34
C THR A 4 -37.87 -44.21 -4.89
N ASP A 5 -37.87 -43.35 -5.91
CA ASP A 5 -36.71 -42.80 -6.58
C ASP A 5 -35.88 -41.91 -5.63
N SER A 6 -34.59 -42.22 -5.52
CA SER A 6 -33.57 -41.30 -5.02
C SER A 6 -33.31 -40.20 -6.06
N LYS A 7 -33.88 -39.01 -5.87
CA LYS A 7 -33.46 -37.82 -6.63
C LYS A 7 -32.22 -37.20 -6.00
N CYS A 8 -31.05 -37.58 -6.51
CA CYS A 8 -29.81 -36.84 -6.31
C CYS A 8 -29.90 -35.51 -7.06
N GLN A 9 -29.90 -34.39 -6.35
CA GLN A 9 -29.85 -33.07 -6.96
C GLN A 9 -28.42 -32.82 -7.46
N HIS A 10 -28.27 -32.77 -8.78
CA HIS A 10 -27.05 -32.35 -9.44
C HIS A 10 -26.77 -30.87 -9.10
N ILE A 11 -25.78 -30.62 -8.24
CA ILE A 11 -25.21 -29.28 -8.07
C ILE A 11 -24.26 -29.06 -9.24
N THR A 12 -24.68 -28.24 -10.19
CA THR A 12 -23.80 -27.76 -11.26
C THR A 12 -22.83 -26.74 -10.66
N VAL A 13 -21.62 -27.17 -10.35
CA VAL A 13 -20.53 -26.28 -9.97
C VAL A 13 -20.05 -25.58 -11.23
N HIS A 14 -20.39 -24.30 -11.39
CA HIS A 14 -19.77 -23.45 -12.40
C HIS A 14 -18.34 -23.14 -11.96
N THR A 15 -17.37 -23.60 -12.75
CA THR A 15 -15.95 -23.23 -12.60
C THR A 15 -15.84 -21.72 -12.71
N VAL A 16 -15.57 -21.06 -11.58
CA VAL A 16 -15.25 -19.62 -11.56
C VAL A 16 -13.86 -19.48 -12.15
N THR A 17 -13.77 -18.79 -13.28
CA THR A 17 -12.51 -18.35 -13.88
C THR A 17 -11.76 -17.53 -12.84
N GLN A 18 -10.61 -18.03 -12.39
CA GLN A 18 -9.64 -17.28 -11.60
C GLN A 18 -9.29 -15.99 -12.36
N SER A 19 -9.81 -14.87 -11.91
CA SER A 19 -9.17 -13.58 -12.14
C SER A 19 -8.03 -13.48 -11.15
N SER A 20 -6.84 -13.87 -11.58
CA SER A 20 -5.59 -13.70 -10.84
C SER A 20 -5.36 -12.22 -10.55
N PRO A 21 -5.11 -11.80 -9.30
CA PRO A 21 -4.47 -10.52 -9.04
C PRO A 21 -3.04 -10.57 -9.59
N CYS A 22 -2.60 -9.47 -10.21
CA CYS A 22 -1.26 -9.34 -10.79
C CYS A 22 -0.16 -9.61 -9.75
N PRO A 23 0.87 -10.41 -10.06
CA PRO A 23 2.07 -10.49 -9.25
C PRO A 23 2.94 -9.28 -9.59
N ILE A 24 2.87 -8.21 -8.81
CA ILE A 24 3.85 -7.11 -8.88
C ILE A 24 4.45 -6.93 -7.49
N LEU A 25 5.22 -7.92 -7.07
CA LEU A 25 6.24 -7.80 -6.03
C LEU A 25 7.34 -8.81 -6.35
N SER A 26 8.19 -8.42 -7.30
CA SER A 26 9.51 -8.99 -7.54
C SER A 26 10.31 -8.04 -8.42
N CYS A 27 10.86 -7.00 -7.80
CA CYS A 27 11.96 -6.24 -8.35
C CYS A 27 13.24 -6.62 -7.61
N VAL A 28 13.59 -7.91 -7.56
CA VAL A 28 14.97 -8.31 -7.23
C VAL A 28 15.64 -8.70 -8.53
N ALA A 29 16.40 -7.75 -9.09
CA ALA A 29 17.21 -7.95 -10.26
C ALA A 29 18.23 -9.09 -10.05
N LYS A 30 18.18 -10.10 -10.91
CA LYS A 30 19.38 -10.80 -11.40
C LYS A 30 19.30 -10.91 -12.91
N ALA A 31 20.16 -10.17 -13.62
CA ALA A 31 20.41 -10.31 -15.06
C ALA A 31 21.65 -11.20 -15.31
N PRO A 32 21.96 -11.60 -16.57
CA PRO A 32 21.11 -12.22 -17.59
C PRO A 32 21.77 -13.51 -18.14
N LYS A 33 21.03 -14.34 -18.90
CA LYS A 33 21.60 -15.24 -19.93
C LYS A 33 20.50 -15.69 -20.91
N HIS A 34 20.56 -15.13 -22.12
CA HIS A 34 19.96 -15.62 -23.38
C HIS A 34 18.52 -16.15 -23.36
N ALA A 35 17.56 -15.35 -23.86
CA ALA A 35 16.41 -15.89 -24.59
C ALA A 35 15.88 -14.87 -25.60
N ARG A 36 15.44 -15.37 -26.75
CA ARG A 36 15.23 -14.68 -28.02
C ARG A 36 14.07 -13.68 -28.01
N VAL A 37 14.30 -12.57 -28.71
CA VAL A 37 13.32 -11.59 -29.17
C VAL A 37 12.34 -12.24 -30.15
N SER A 38 11.04 -12.09 -29.90
CA SER A 38 9.98 -12.26 -30.91
C SER A 38 9.18 -10.96 -30.99
N LEU A 39 9.36 -10.25 -32.11
CA LEU A 39 8.62 -9.06 -32.51
C LEU A 39 7.23 -9.48 -33.03
N ILE A 40 6.17 -8.79 -32.61
CA ILE A 40 4.86 -8.81 -33.32
C ILE A 40 4.40 -7.35 -33.51
N PRO A 41 3.83 -6.99 -34.66
CA PRO A 41 3.78 -5.60 -35.14
C PRO A 41 2.61 -4.79 -34.61
N VAL A 42 2.83 -3.48 -34.66
CA VAL A 42 1.87 -2.38 -34.48
C VAL A 42 0.73 -2.49 -35.49
N ALA A 43 -0.52 -2.37 -35.01
CA ALA A 43 -1.68 -2.05 -35.84
C ALA A 43 -2.27 -0.73 -35.35
N ASP A 44 -2.22 0.25 -36.25
CA ASP A 44 -2.75 1.60 -36.16
C ASP A 44 -4.27 1.57 -36.38
N SER A 45 -5.05 2.25 -35.54
CA SER A 45 -6.47 2.57 -35.81
C SER A 45 -6.95 3.70 -34.90
N ASP A 46 -6.91 4.89 -35.49
CA ASP A 46 -7.90 5.97 -35.49
C ASP A 46 -8.56 6.49 -34.19
N LYS A 47 -8.38 7.82 -34.07
CA LYS A 47 -9.03 8.82 -33.23
C LYS A 47 -10.46 8.48 -32.77
N SER A 48 -10.64 8.43 -31.45
CA SER A 48 -11.83 8.99 -30.80
C SER A 48 -11.40 9.86 -29.62
N THR A 49 -11.44 11.18 -29.84
CA THR A 49 -11.23 12.18 -28.79
C THR A 49 -12.53 12.32 -28.02
N CYS A 50 -12.70 11.52 -26.97
CA CYS A 50 -13.70 11.80 -25.95
C CYS A 50 -13.07 12.75 -24.93
N ASN A 51 -13.32 14.05 -25.10
CA ASN A 51 -13.09 15.05 -24.07
C ASN A 51 -13.95 14.69 -22.85
N GLN A 52 -13.40 13.91 -21.93
CA GLN A 52 -13.94 13.81 -20.58
C GLN A 52 -13.78 15.18 -19.91
N PRO A 53 -14.82 15.72 -19.26
CA PRO A 53 -14.64 16.89 -18.42
C PRO A 53 -13.63 16.50 -17.35
N SER A 54 -12.58 17.32 -17.18
CA SER A 54 -11.60 17.16 -16.12
C SER A 54 -12.34 17.09 -14.79
N ALA A 55 -12.55 15.88 -14.29
CA ALA A 55 -13.00 15.68 -12.92
C ALA A 55 -11.98 16.42 -12.07
N SER A 56 -12.43 17.42 -11.31
CA SER A 56 -11.65 17.89 -10.18
C SER A 56 -11.29 16.64 -9.38
N ASN A 57 -10.00 16.34 -9.26
CA ASN A 57 -9.48 15.18 -8.52
C ASN A 57 -9.80 15.39 -7.03
N VAL A 58 -11.05 15.17 -6.65
CA VAL A 58 -11.46 15.15 -5.25
C VAL A 58 -11.11 13.77 -4.76
N PHE A 59 -9.98 13.67 -4.06
CA PHE A 59 -9.60 12.44 -3.35
C PHE A 59 -10.70 12.06 -2.38
N GLN A 60 -10.95 10.76 -2.23
CA GLN A 60 -11.85 10.28 -1.20
C GLN A 60 -11.26 10.52 0.18
N ASP A 61 -12.12 10.87 1.14
CA ASP A 61 -11.70 11.05 2.53
C ASP A 61 -11.34 9.70 3.14
N VAL A 62 -10.30 9.69 3.97
CA VAL A 62 -9.83 8.52 4.70
C VAL A 62 -9.89 8.80 6.19
N HIS A 63 -10.60 7.98 6.94
CA HIS A 63 -10.71 8.12 8.40
C HIS A 63 -9.85 7.07 9.09
N ILE A 64 -8.99 7.53 10.00
CA ILE A 64 -8.18 6.68 10.89
C ILE A 64 -8.63 6.85 12.34
N SER A 65 -8.44 5.81 13.15
CA SER A 65 -8.71 5.91 14.59
C SER A 65 -7.74 6.88 15.26
N ALA A 66 -8.23 7.69 16.20
CA ALA A 66 -7.40 8.53 17.06
C ALA A 66 -6.36 7.77 17.88
N ARG A 67 -6.55 6.45 18.05
CA ARG A 67 -5.67 5.58 18.83
C ARG A 67 -4.66 4.81 17.97
N LEU A 68 -4.75 4.90 16.65
CA LEU A 68 -3.96 4.10 15.71
C LEU A 68 -2.45 4.26 15.95
N MET A 69 -1.98 5.50 16.04
CA MET A 69 -0.57 5.84 16.16
C MET A 69 0.02 5.40 17.51
N GLU A 70 -0.71 5.62 18.61
CA GLU A 70 -0.28 5.24 19.95
C GLU A 70 -0.23 3.71 20.13
N GLU A 71 -1.28 3.00 19.68
CA GLU A 71 -1.30 1.55 19.77
C GLU A 71 -0.23 0.90 18.88
N PHE A 72 0.05 1.47 17.70
CA PHE A 72 1.15 1.03 16.85
C PHE A 72 2.51 1.22 17.54
N LEU A 73 2.76 2.38 18.16
CA LEU A 73 4.01 2.62 18.90
C LEU A 73 4.20 1.64 20.06
N GLU A 74 3.14 1.27 20.78
CA GLU A 74 3.24 0.26 21.84
C GLU A 74 3.63 -1.12 21.27
N LEU A 75 3.08 -1.50 20.11
CA LEU A 75 3.44 -2.75 19.42
C LEU A 75 4.88 -2.76 18.89
N ALA A 76 5.40 -1.60 18.51
CA ALA A 76 6.75 -1.41 17.98
C ALA A 76 7.81 -1.18 19.07
N ARG A 77 7.40 -0.92 20.33
CA ARG A 77 8.27 -0.46 21.41
C ARG A 77 9.56 -1.25 21.58
N GLU A 78 9.49 -2.59 21.61
CA GLU A 78 10.68 -3.42 21.83
C GLU A 78 11.72 -3.25 20.70
N ASN A 79 11.26 -3.11 19.46
CA ASN A 79 12.12 -2.86 18.32
C ASN A 79 12.65 -1.42 18.36
N THR A 80 11.79 -0.45 18.65
CA THR A 80 12.16 0.97 18.77
C THR A 80 13.24 1.18 19.84
N GLU A 81 13.15 0.52 20.99
CA GLU A 81 14.17 0.57 22.05
C GLU A 81 15.52 -0.03 21.61
N LYS A 82 15.52 -0.94 20.63
CA LYS A 82 16.71 -1.55 20.04
C LYS A 82 17.20 -0.82 18.79
N ASP A 83 16.64 0.35 18.48
CA ASP A 83 16.90 1.10 17.25
C ASP A 83 16.60 0.27 15.99
N LEU A 84 15.48 -0.46 15.99
CA LEU A 84 14.99 -1.23 14.86
C LEU A 84 13.64 -0.66 14.39
N GLU A 85 13.50 -0.47 13.08
CA GLU A 85 12.22 -0.08 12.48
C GLU A 85 11.21 -1.22 12.58
N THR A 86 9.94 -0.83 12.61
CA THR A 86 8.79 -1.73 12.57
C THR A 86 7.76 -1.15 11.62
N CYS A 87 7.14 -1.96 10.77
CA CYS A 87 6.02 -1.59 9.91
C CYS A 87 4.73 -2.34 10.25
N GLY A 88 3.62 -1.74 9.82
CA GLY A 88 2.28 -2.31 9.80
C GLY A 88 1.51 -1.88 8.56
N VAL A 89 0.58 -2.71 8.11
CA VAL A 89 -0.27 -2.50 6.92
C VAL A 89 -1.67 -2.08 7.36
N LEU A 90 -2.25 -1.12 6.65
CA LEU A 90 -3.57 -0.55 6.96
C LEU A 90 -4.63 -1.06 5.97
N GLY A 91 -5.64 -1.73 6.51
CA GLY A 91 -6.83 -2.18 5.79
C GLY A 91 -8.04 -1.31 6.09
N ALA A 92 -8.79 -0.94 5.05
CA ALA A 92 -10.01 -0.13 5.18
C ALA A 92 -11.19 -0.73 4.41
N PHE A 93 -12.40 -0.46 4.89
CA PHE A 93 -13.60 -0.62 4.07
C PHE A 93 -14.00 0.74 3.46
N LEU A 94 -14.71 0.70 2.34
CA LEU A 94 -15.23 1.89 1.65
C LEU A 94 -16.74 1.99 1.88
N GLU A 95 -17.20 3.07 2.51
CA GLU A 95 -18.63 3.35 2.68
C GLU A 95 -18.96 4.78 2.25
N LYS A 96 -19.92 4.91 1.32
CA LYS A 96 -20.42 6.21 0.81
C LYS A 96 -19.31 7.14 0.31
N GLY A 97 -18.27 6.57 -0.29
CA GLY A 97 -17.14 7.33 -0.85
C GLY A 97 -16.11 7.77 0.20
N ILE A 98 -16.14 7.20 1.41
CA ILE A 98 -15.17 7.45 2.48
C ILE A 98 -14.53 6.12 2.88
N TYR A 99 -13.20 6.10 2.94
CA TYR A 99 -12.44 4.97 3.47
C TYR A 99 -12.39 5.05 4.99
N TYR A 100 -12.63 3.92 5.66
CA TYR A 100 -12.49 3.80 7.11
C TYR A 100 -11.46 2.73 7.43
N VAL A 101 -10.32 3.15 7.98
CA VAL A 101 -9.25 2.25 8.40
C VAL A 101 -9.68 1.52 9.67
N THR A 102 -9.98 0.23 9.53
CA THR A 102 -10.47 -0.64 10.61
C THR A 102 -9.52 -1.77 10.94
N THR A 103 -8.40 -1.89 10.26
CA THR A 103 -7.50 -3.01 10.45
C THR A 103 -6.06 -2.54 10.37
N LEU A 104 -5.30 -2.82 11.43
CA LEU A 104 -3.85 -2.71 11.46
C LEU A 104 -3.29 -4.14 11.48
N ILE A 105 -2.44 -4.48 10.52
CA ILE A 105 -1.77 -5.77 10.47
C ILE A 105 -0.29 -5.53 10.72
N ILE A 106 0.29 -6.18 11.74
CA ILE A 106 1.74 -6.20 11.94
C ILE A 106 2.25 -7.48 11.25
N PRO A 107 2.83 -7.39 10.05
CA PRO A 107 3.32 -8.56 9.36
C PRO A 107 4.55 -9.11 10.09
N LYS A 108 4.86 -10.38 9.81
CA LYS A 108 6.23 -10.88 9.98
C LYS A 108 7.14 -9.96 9.17
N GLN A 109 8.29 -9.61 9.71
CA GLN A 109 9.16 -8.63 9.07
C GLN A 109 10.62 -8.81 9.44
N GLU A 110 11.51 -8.40 8.55
CA GLU A 110 12.95 -8.24 8.81
C GLU A 110 13.24 -6.76 9.04
N SER A 111 13.82 -6.44 10.19
CA SER A 111 14.04 -5.06 10.65
C SER A 111 15.52 -4.73 10.77
N THR A 112 15.90 -3.54 10.31
CA THR A 112 17.18 -2.88 10.60
C THR A 112 16.90 -1.51 11.23
N SER A 113 17.94 -0.73 11.50
CA SER A 113 17.77 0.63 12.00
C SER A 113 17.24 1.62 10.96
N THR A 114 17.19 1.24 9.67
CA THR A 114 16.79 2.12 8.57
C THR A 114 15.81 1.47 7.59
N THR A 115 15.37 0.23 7.85
CA THR A 115 14.43 -0.50 7.00
C THR A 115 13.59 -1.46 7.82
N CYS A 116 12.35 -1.68 7.39
CA CYS A 116 11.53 -2.82 7.80
C CYS A 116 10.82 -3.43 6.58
N GLU A 117 11.15 -4.69 6.25
CA GLU A 117 10.60 -5.41 5.11
C GLU A 117 9.59 -6.46 5.59
N ALA A 118 8.34 -6.36 5.13
CA ALA A 118 7.34 -7.38 5.41
C ALA A 118 7.70 -8.68 4.67
N ILE A 119 7.70 -9.80 5.40
CA ILE A 119 7.92 -11.13 4.83
C ILE A 119 6.60 -11.91 4.81
N LYS A 120 6.50 -12.86 3.87
CA LYS A 120 5.29 -13.70 3.68
C LYS A 120 4.04 -12.86 3.44
N GLU A 121 4.10 -12.02 2.41
CA GLU A 121 3.04 -11.08 2.07
C GLU A 121 1.68 -11.75 1.82
N GLU A 122 1.69 -13.03 1.42
CA GLU A 122 0.50 -13.84 1.25
C GLU A 122 -0.35 -13.94 2.53
N GLU A 123 0.27 -13.88 3.73
CA GLU A 123 -0.46 -13.99 5.00
C GLU A 123 -1.31 -12.75 5.28
N PHE A 124 -0.74 -11.54 5.16
CA PHE A 124 -1.51 -10.31 5.39
C PHE A 124 -2.46 -10.01 4.23
N PHE A 125 -2.11 -10.39 3.00
CA PHE A 125 -3.01 -10.30 1.85
C PHE A 125 -4.25 -11.19 2.06
N ALA A 126 -4.09 -12.39 2.61
CA ALA A 126 -5.21 -13.27 2.91
C ALA A 126 -6.22 -12.63 3.88
N ILE A 127 -5.74 -11.95 4.93
CA ILE A 127 -6.59 -11.23 5.89
C ILE A 127 -7.37 -10.11 5.20
N GLN A 128 -6.68 -9.30 4.39
CA GLN A 128 -7.31 -8.21 3.64
C GLN A 128 -8.38 -8.74 2.69
N ASN A 129 -8.06 -9.80 1.94
CA ASN A 129 -8.98 -10.40 0.97
C ASN A 129 -10.19 -11.06 1.63
N GLU A 130 -10.00 -11.85 2.69
CA GLU A 130 -11.10 -12.51 3.43
C GLU A 130 -12.08 -11.47 4.00
N ARG A 131 -11.56 -10.32 4.43
CA ARG A 131 -12.35 -9.22 5.01
C ARG A 131 -12.77 -8.17 3.97
N SER A 132 -12.45 -8.36 2.70
CA SER A 132 -12.74 -7.40 1.61
C SER A 132 -12.24 -5.99 1.91
N LEU A 133 -11.02 -5.88 2.45
CA LEU A 133 -10.38 -4.63 2.83
C LEU A 133 -9.51 -4.09 1.69
N PHE A 134 -9.53 -2.78 1.51
CA PHE A 134 -8.62 -2.04 0.64
C PHE A 134 -7.28 -1.77 1.35
N PRO A 135 -6.13 -1.97 0.68
CA PRO A 135 -4.81 -1.68 1.22
C PRO A 135 -4.51 -0.17 1.11
N VAL A 136 -5.19 0.63 1.93
CA VAL A 136 -5.15 2.11 1.84
C VAL A 136 -3.90 2.75 2.44
N GLY A 137 -2.93 1.96 2.92
CA GLY A 137 -1.69 2.53 3.41
C GLY A 137 -0.91 1.62 4.33
N TRP A 138 0.09 2.23 4.95
CA TRP A 138 1.00 1.58 5.87
C TRP A 138 1.54 2.58 6.90
N ILE A 139 2.08 2.06 7.99
CA ILE A 139 2.66 2.83 9.08
C ILE A 139 4.00 2.20 9.47
N HIS A 140 5.03 3.01 9.69
CA HIS A 140 6.32 2.53 10.19
C HIS A 140 6.95 3.48 11.21
N THR A 141 7.99 3.00 11.87
CA THR A 141 8.78 3.78 12.83
C THR A 141 10.12 4.20 12.24
N HIS A 142 10.52 5.43 12.56
CA HIS A 142 11.89 5.91 12.54
C HIS A 142 12.35 6.06 14.00
N PRO A 143 13.00 5.04 14.60
CA PRO A 143 13.33 5.05 16.03
C PRO A 143 14.19 6.25 16.44
N SER A 144 15.20 6.57 15.63
CA SER A 144 16.20 7.61 15.92
C SER A 144 16.28 8.71 14.86
N GLN A 145 15.66 8.51 13.70
CA GLN A 145 15.66 9.45 12.59
C GLN A 145 14.54 10.49 12.73
N SER A 146 14.70 11.61 12.01
CA SER A 146 13.64 12.61 11.87
C SER A 146 12.42 12.07 11.12
N CYS A 147 11.30 12.77 11.20
CA CYS A 147 10.09 12.44 10.47
C CYS A 147 10.15 12.89 8.99
N PHE A 148 10.44 11.96 8.08
CA PHE A 148 10.45 12.16 6.62
C PHE A 148 10.23 10.84 5.88
N MET A 149 10.01 10.89 4.56
CA MET A 149 9.98 9.68 3.72
C MET A 149 11.37 9.42 3.13
N SER A 150 11.97 8.28 3.48
CA SER A 150 13.25 7.80 2.92
C SER A 150 13.08 7.37 1.45
N SER A 151 14.20 7.19 0.72
CA SER A 151 14.14 6.65 -0.65
C SER A 151 13.42 5.29 -0.72
N ILE A 152 13.65 4.42 0.27
CA ILE A 152 12.97 3.12 0.36
C ILE A 152 11.49 3.29 0.66
N ASP A 153 11.13 4.26 1.52
CA ASP A 153 9.73 4.54 1.84
C ASP A 153 8.98 5.05 0.62
N LEU A 154 9.61 5.91 -0.17
CA LEU A 154 9.03 6.43 -1.40
C LEU A 154 8.73 5.29 -2.38
N HIS A 155 9.70 4.39 -2.62
CA HIS A 155 9.52 3.24 -3.52
C HIS A 155 8.46 2.25 -3.02
N THR A 156 8.46 1.98 -1.72
CA THR A 156 7.40 1.17 -1.08
C THR A 156 6.05 1.82 -1.31
N HIS A 157 5.93 3.11 -1.01
CA HIS A 157 4.68 3.84 -1.08
C HIS A 157 4.16 4.04 -2.51
N TYR A 158 5.04 4.14 -3.51
CA TYR A 158 4.66 4.17 -4.93
C TYR A 158 3.77 2.98 -5.29
N SER A 159 4.11 1.78 -4.83
CA SER A 159 3.33 0.58 -5.12
C SER A 159 1.92 0.67 -4.53
N TYR A 160 1.79 1.15 -3.30
CA TYR A 160 0.49 1.39 -2.67
C TYR A 160 -0.32 2.44 -3.44
N GLN A 161 0.26 3.60 -3.75
CA GLN A 161 -0.45 4.71 -4.38
C GLN A 161 -0.79 4.43 -5.86
N ALA A 162 -0.01 3.58 -6.54
CA ALA A 162 -0.34 3.11 -7.88
C ALA A 162 -1.57 2.17 -7.89
N MET A 163 -1.82 1.44 -6.81
CA MET A 163 -2.99 0.58 -6.65
C MET A 163 -4.21 1.32 -6.11
N VAL A 164 -4.01 2.21 -5.14
CA VAL A 164 -5.05 2.99 -4.46
C VAL A 164 -4.62 4.46 -4.45
N PRO A 165 -5.23 5.34 -5.25
CA PRO A 165 -4.84 6.76 -5.34
C PRO A 165 -4.88 7.53 -4.02
N GLU A 166 -5.73 7.09 -3.09
CA GLU A 166 -5.87 7.61 -1.73
C GLU A 166 -4.90 6.99 -0.71
N ALA A 167 -3.98 6.12 -1.15
CA ALA A 167 -3.04 5.50 -0.23
C ALA A 167 -2.17 6.54 0.49
N PHE A 168 -1.83 6.25 1.75
CA PHE A 168 -0.97 7.11 2.55
C PHE A 168 0.06 6.29 3.34
N ALA A 169 1.13 6.95 3.77
CA ALA A 169 2.15 6.39 4.66
C ALA A 169 2.20 7.21 5.96
N ILE A 170 2.22 6.54 7.12
CA ILE A 170 2.47 7.19 8.41
C ILE A 170 3.89 6.88 8.86
N VAL A 171 4.68 7.91 9.10
CA VAL A 171 6.00 7.79 9.72
C VAL A 171 5.89 8.21 11.18
N MET A 172 6.20 7.31 12.10
CA MET A 172 6.28 7.57 13.54
C MET A 172 7.74 7.83 13.93
N ALA A 173 8.07 9.04 14.34
CA ALA A 173 9.42 9.46 14.73
C ALA A 173 9.47 9.87 16.21
N PRO A 174 9.42 8.91 17.16
CA PRO A 174 9.23 9.21 18.59
C PRO A 174 10.33 10.07 19.22
N THR A 175 11.54 10.09 18.64
CA THR A 175 12.69 10.87 19.12
C THR A 175 12.82 12.24 18.43
N ASP A 176 12.05 12.51 17.37
CA ASP A 176 12.04 13.80 16.69
C ASP A 176 11.24 14.83 17.50
N VAL A 177 11.97 15.75 18.14
CA VAL A 177 11.40 16.82 18.96
C VAL A 177 10.60 17.86 18.16
N SER A 178 10.80 17.94 16.85
CA SER A 178 10.12 18.89 15.98
C SER A 178 8.82 18.34 15.41
N ARG A 179 8.79 17.04 15.12
CA ARG A 179 7.66 16.34 14.49
C ARG A 179 7.67 14.86 14.85
N SER A 180 6.85 14.48 15.82
CA SER A 180 6.79 13.10 16.30
C SER A 180 6.13 12.11 15.33
N TYR A 181 5.37 12.61 14.34
CA TYR A 181 4.84 11.79 13.25
C TYR A 181 4.49 12.63 12.02
N GLY A 182 4.30 11.97 10.89
CA GLY A 182 3.84 12.57 9.65
C GLY A 182 3.00 11.61 8.83
N ILE A 183 2.00 12.15 8.15
CA ILE A 183 1.15 11.40 7.21
C ILE A 183 1.46 11.93 5.81
N PHE A 184 1.97 11.06 4.94
CA PHE A 184 2.51 11.45 3.65
C PHE A 184 1.85 10.71 2.50
N ARG A 185 1.94 11.32 1.32
CA ARG A 185 1.63 10.72 0.03
C ARG A 185 2.66 11.15 -1.01
N LEU A 186 2.82 10.42 -2.11
CA LEU A 186 3.56 10.93 -3.26
C LEU A 186 2.77 12.03 -3.95
N SER A 187 3.46 13.07 -4.43
CA SER A 187 2.82 14.05 -5.29
C SER A 187 2.43 13.40 -6.62
N ASP A 188 1.26 13.77 -7.13
CA ASP A 188 0.67 13.19 -8.33
C ASP A 188 0.30 14.33 -9.30
N PRO A 189 0.88 14.38 -10.51
CA PRO A 189 1.68 13.34 -11.17
C PRO A 189 3.20 13.40 -10.93
N GLY A 190 3.72 14.44 -10.27
CA GLY A 190 5.15 14.72 -10.17
C GLY A 190 5.96 13.57 -9.58
N GLY A 191 5.80 13.29 -8.30
CA GLY A 191 6.54 12.25 -7.57
C GLY A 191 6.23 10.84 -8.04
N MET A 192 4.95 10.56 -8.37
CA MET A 192 4.55 9.28 -8.97
C MET A 192 5.32 8.99 -10.27
N ARG A 193 5.55 10.00 -11.11
CA ARG A 193 6.32 9.84 -12.35
C ARG A 193 7.80 9.60 -12.10
N VAL A 194 8.41 10.38 -11.20
CA VAL A 194 9.83 10.22 -10.84
C VAL A 194 10.09 8.80 -10.36
N LEU A 195 9.22 8.25 -9.52
CA LEU A 195 9.37 6.90 -8.97
C LEU A 195 9.09 5.81 -10.00
N LYS A 196 8.10 6.02 -10.88
CA LYS A 196 7.80 5.09 -11.98
C LYS A 196 8.98 4.90 -12.94
N GLU A 197 9.75 5.96 -13.18
CA GLU A 197 10.87 5.98 -14.13
C GLU A 197 12.21 5.62 -13.48
N CYS A 198 12.23 5.42 -12.16
CA CYS A 198 13.46 5.13 -11.42
C CYS A 198 13.87 3.65 -11.55
N GLU A 199 15.08 3.41 -12.04
CA GLU A 199 15.68 2.08 -12.17
C GLU A 199 16.83 1.83 -11.18
N GLU A 200 17.11 2.79 -10.29
CA GLU A 200 18.18 2.68 -9.30
C GLU A 200 17.86 1.68 -8.19
N THR A 201 18.91 1.10 -7.60
CA THR A 201 18.79 0.08 -6.54
C THR A 201 19.58 0.50 -5.29
N GLY A 202 19.13 0.05 -4.12
CA GLY A 202 19.68 0.49 -2.84
C GLY A 202 19.26 1.91 -2.47
N PHE A 203 19.89 2.48 -1.44
CA PHE A 203 19.61 3.86 -1.02
C PHE A 203 20.19 4.87 -2.02
N HIS A 204 19.34 5.71 -2.60
CA HIS A 204 19.71 6.74 -3.56
C HIS A 204 18.87 8.01 -3.39
N SER A 205 19.24 9.07 -4.11
CA SER A 205 18.48 10.33 -4.13
C SER A 205 17.65 10.42 -5.39
N HIS A 206 16.52 11.11 -5.32
CA HIS A 206 15.68 11.39 -6.47
C HIS A 206 15.83 12.84 -6.94
N GLY A 207 15.78 13.05 -8.26
CA GLY A 207 15.69 14.38 -8.84
C GLY A 207 14.34 15.04 -8.52
N GLU A 208 14.31 16.36 -8.62
CA GLU A 208 13.06 17.12 -8.46
C GLU A 208 12.10 16.82 -9.64
N PRO A 209 10.80 16.65 -9.37
CA PRO A 209 9.76 16.62 -10.38
C PRO A 209 9.87 17.79 -11.37
N ALA A 210 9.57 17.53 -12.66
CA ALA A 210 9.69 18.53 -13.72
C ALA A 210 8.77 19.77 -13.56
N ASP A 211 7.73 19.65 -12.74
CA ASP A 211 6.81 20.74 -12.39
C ASP A 211 7.26 21.56 -11.18
N GLY A 212 8.40 21.21 -10.56
CA GLY A 212 8.93 21.86 -9.37
C GLY A 212 8.19 21.52 -8.07
N SER A 213 7.24 20.58 -8.10
CA SER A 213 6.59 20.07 -6.89
C SER A 213 7.57 19.22 -6.06
N PRO A 214 7.37 19.08 -4.74
CA PRO A 214 8.12 18.11 -3.97
C PRO A 214 7.76 16.68 -4.40
N ILE A 215 8.67 15.72 -4.23
CA ILE A 215 8.43 14.31 -4.61
C ILE A 215 7.33 13.64 -3.75
N TYR A 216 7.17 14.08 -2.51
CA TYR A 216 6.08 13.69 -1.62
C TYR A 216 5.58 14.90 -0.85
N GLU A 217 4.36 14.80 -0.33
CA GLU A 217 3.69 15.87 0.39
C GLU A 217 2.88 15.32 1.56
N HIS A 218 2.38 16.20 2.42
CA HIS A 218 1.48 15.79 3.50
C HIS A 218 0.14 15.35 2.93
N CYS A 219 -0.38 14.21 3.40
CA CYS A 219 -1.67 13.70 2.95
C CYS A 219 -2.81 14.46 3.62
N SER A 220 -3.54 15.26 2.84
CA SER A 220 -4.57 16.20 3.37
C SER A 220 -5.97 15.59 3.51
N ASN A 221 -6.23 14.45 2.84
CA ASN A 221 -7.50 13.75 2.87
C ASN A 221 -7.58 12.66 3.97
N VAL A 222 -6.67 12.68 4.96
CA VAL A 222 -6.68 11.76 6.10
C VAL A 222 -7.17 12.48 7.36
N TYR A 223 -8.23 11.97 7.98
CA TYR A 223 -8.89 12.55 9.13
C TYR A 223 -8.87 11.61 10.33
N THR A 224 -8.57 12.18 11.50
CA THR A 224 -8.64 11.44 12.75
C THR A 224 -10.08 11.36 13.26
N ASN A 225 -10.54 10.16 13.61
CA ASN A 225 -11.86 9.91 14.14
C ASN A 225 -11.78 9.22 15.52
N THR A 226 -12.28 9.90 16.56
CA THR A 226 -12.27 9.39 17.95
C THR A 226 -13.24 8.23 18.19
N ASN A 227 -14.25 8.09 17.32
CA ASN A 227 -15.27 7.05 17.44
C ASN A 227 -14.94 5.81 16.58
N LEU A 228 -13.95 5.91 15.70
CA LEU A 228 -13.53 4.80 14.85
C LEU A 228 -12.68 3.83 15.66
N ARG A 229 -13.13 2.57 15.72
CA ARG A 229 -12.37 1.45 16.26
C ARG A 229 -11.71 0.69 15.12
N PHE A 230 -10.59 0.05 15.44
CA PHE A 230 -9.89 -0.83 14.53
C PHE A 230 -9.46 -2.09 15.27
N GLU A 231 -9.17 -3.14 14.51
CA GLU A 231 -8.65 -4.42 14.99
C GLU A 231 -7.17 -4.54 14.64
N ILE A 232 -6.41 -5.19 15.52
CA ILE A 232 -4.99 -5.46 15.34
C ILE A 232 -4.79 -6.95 15.05
N PHE A 233 -4.06 -7.26 13.98
CA PHE A 233 -3.59 -8.59 13.65
C PHE A 233 -2.07 -8.62 13.72
N ASP A 234 -1.52 -9.20 14.78
CA ASP A 234 -0.08 -9.38 14.94
C ASP A 234 0.33 -10.76 14.45
N LEU A 235 1.13 -10.81 13.38
CA LEU A 235 1.55 -12.05 12.71
C LEU A 235 2.99 -12.48 13.02
N ARG A 236 3.70 -11.70 13.82
CA ARG A 236 5.14 -11.89 14.13
C ARG A 236 5.45 -13.24 14.77
#